data_AF-A0A9E5NCE7-F1
#
_entry.id   AF-A0A9E5NCE7-F1
#
_cell.length_a   1.000
_cell.length_b   1.000
_cell.length_c   1.000
_cell.angle_alpha   90.00
_cell.angle_beta   90.00
_cell.angle_gamma   90.00
#
_symmetry.space_group_name_H-M   'P 1'
#
loop_
_entity.id
_entity.type
_entity.pdbx_description
1 polymer ?
#
loop_
_entity_poly.entity_id
_entity_poly.type
_entity_poly.pdbx_seq_one_letter_code
_entity_poly.pdbx_strand_id
1 'polypeptide(L)'
;TLSAPNLGSIAITEAIQRAKLRVEEVDEVIMGNVLSAGLGQAPARQAALGAGLAETVGCTTINKVCGSGLKAVMLAAQAIRLEEADVIVAGGMESMSRAPYLLEKGRTGYR
;
A
#
# COMPACT_ATOMS: atom_id res chain seq x y z
N THR A 1 -18.05 5.90 -1.76
CA THR A 1 -17.11 5.17 -0.86
C THR A 1 -15.74 5.11 -1.50
N LEU A 2 -14.67 5.36 -0.74
CA LEU A 2 -13.29 5.38 -1.26
C LEU A 2 -12.74 3.95 -1.44
N SER A 3 -11.91 3.74 -2.46
CA SER A 3 -11.12 2.52 -2.62
C SER A 3 -10.02 2.44 -1.53
N ALA A 4 -9.45 1.26 -1.29
CA ALA A 4 -8.34 1.12 -0.35
C ALA A 4 -7.13 2.00 -0.73
N PRO A 5 -6.68 2.08 -2.01
CA PRO A 5 -5.63 3.00 -2.41
C PRO A 5 -5.94 4.47 -2.13
N ASN A 6 -7.18 4.93 -2.34
CA ASN A 6 -7.56 6.31 -2.03
C ASN A 6 -7.43 6.62 -0.53
N LEU A 7 -7.84 5.68 0.34
CA LEU A 7 -7.65 5.81 1.79
C LEU A 7 -6.15 5.82 2.14
N GLY A 8 -5.36 4.96 1.49
CA GLY A 8 -3.90 4.93 1.60
C GLY A 8 -3.26 6.26 1.23
N SER A 9 -3.62 6.85 0.08
CA SER A 9 -3.08 8.15 -0.37
C SER A 9 -3.32 9.27 0.64
N ILE A 10 -4.52 9.34 1.21
CA ILE A 10 -4.86 10.35 2.23
C ILE A 10 -3.97 10.16 3.47
N ALA A 11 -3.84 8.91 3.94
CA ALA A 11 -3.03 8.59 5.11
C ALA A 11 -1.52 8.86 4.88
N ILE A 12 -0.99 8.51 3.71
CA ILE A 12 0.41 8.75 3.33
C ILE A 12 0.70 10.25 3.29
N THR A 13 -0.17 11.03 2.63
CA THR A 13 -0.02 12.49 2.51
C THR A 13 0.07 13.15 3.89
N GLU A 14 -0.88 12.82 4.77
CA GLU A 14 -0.94 13.38 6.12
C GLU A 14 0.23 12.90 6.99
N ALA A 15 0.67 11.65 6.84
CA ALA A 15 1.81 11.11 7.59
C ALA A 15 3.11 11.83 7.24
N ILE A 16 3.38 12.08 5.96
CA ILE A 16 4.55 12.83 5.49
C ILE A 16 4.50 14.27 6.03
N GLN A 17 3.34 14.92 5.93
CA GLN A 17 3.16 16.28 6.46
C GLN A 17 3.41 16.36 7.97
N ARG A 18 2.87 15.42 8.76
CA ARG A 18 3.09 15.37 10.22
C ARG A 18 4.54 15.07 10.59
N ALA A 19 5.23 14.27 9.78
CA ALA A 19 6.66 14.02 9.93
C ALA A 19 7.53 15.21 9.51
N LYS A 20 6.94 16.24 8.88
CA LYS A 20 7.64 17.43 8.34
C LYS A 20 8.71 17.05 7.30
N LEU A 21 8.43 16.02 6.52
CA LEU A 21 9.27 15.55 5.42
C LEU A 21 8.75 16.10 4.09
N ARG A 22 9.65 16.22 3.12
CA ARG A 22 9.27 16.41 1.72
C ARG A 22 9.04 15.05 1.05
N VAL A 23 8.22 15.02 0.01
CA VAL A 23 7.87 13.77 -0.68
C VAL A 23 9.08 13.13 -1.37
N GLU A 24 10.07 13.95 -1.76
CA GLU A 24 11.32 13.50 -2.40
C GLU A 24 12.28 12.83 -1.43
N GLU A 25 12.04 12.94 -0.12
CA GLU A 25 12.85 12.27 0.90
C GLU A 25 12.41 10.83 1.13
N VAL A 26 11.30 10.36 0.54
CA VAL A 26 10.83 8.98 0.71
C VAL A 26 11.50 8.04 -0.29
N ASP A 27 12.21 7.03 0.23
CA ASP A 27 12.91 6.03 -0.57
C ASP A 27 11.99 4.90 -1.03
N GLU A 28 11.10 4.44 -0.14
CA GLU A 28 10.19 3.32 -0.39
C GLU A 28 8.83 3.48 0.31
N VAL A 29 7.80 2.85 -0.26
CA VAL A 29 6.48 2.68 0.35
C VAL A 29 6.15 1.19 0.48
N ILE A 30 5.87 0.74 1.71
CA ILE A 30 5.44 -0.63 1.99
C ILE A 30 4.05 -0.57 2.64
N MET A 31 3.02 -1.06 1.93
CA MET A 31 1.63 -1.00 2.42
C MET A 31 0.99 -2.38 2.45
N GLY A 32 0.38 -2.71 3.58
CA GLY A 32 -0.46 -3.89 3.74
C GLY A 32 -1.84 -3.70 3.07
N ASN A 33 -2.27 -4.67 2.26
CA ASN A 33 -3.63 -4.76 1.73
C ASN A 33 -3.99 -6.24 1.57
N VAL A 34 -5.11 -6.68 2.15
CA VAL A 34 -5.55 -8.08 2.10
C VAL A 34 -6.49 -8.32 0.93
N LEU A 35 -7.56 -7.51 0.81
CA LEU A 35 -8.57 -7.68 -0.24
C LEU A 35 -8.20 -6.92 -1.51
N SER A 36 -7.19 -7.41 -2.23
CA SER A 36 -6.68 -6.74 -3.45
C SER A 36 -7.50 -7.01 -4.72
N ALA A 37 -8.49 -7.89 -4.66
CA ALA A 37 -9.32 -8.24 -5.82
C ALA A 37 -10.03 -7.00 -6.38
N GLY A 38 -9.86 -6.75 -7.69
CA GLY A 38 -10.50 -5.63 -8.38
C GLY A 38 -9.90 -4.25 -8.10
N LEU A 39 -8.81 -4.15 -7.34
CA LEU A 39 -8.14 -2.86 -7.08
C LEU A 39 -7.19 -2.41 -8.20
N GLY A 40 -6.87 -3.28 -9.15
CA GLY A 40 -5.85 -3.02 -10.18
C GLY A 40 -4.45 -3.41 -9.72
N GLN A 41 -3.44 -2.99 -10.50
CA GLN A 41 -2.05 -3.37 -10.26
C GLN A 41 -1.45 -2.60 -9.08
N ALA A 42 -0.67 -3.30 -8.24
CA ALA A 42 0.13 -2.73 -7.15
C ALA A 42 -0.60 -1.65 -6.30
N PRO A 43 -1.58 -2.02 -5.45
CA PRO A 43 -2.34 -1.06 -4.63
C PRO A 43 -1.47 -0.06 -3.86
N ALA A 44 -0.33 -0.49 -3.27
CA ALA A 44 0.61 0.40 -2.58
C ALA A 44 1.15 1.51 -3.49
N ARG A 45 1.44 1.18 -4.75
CA ARG A 45 1.91 2.13 -5.76
C ARG A 45 0.82 3.13 -6.12
N GLN A 46 -0.42 2.67 -6.28
CA GLN A 46 -1.56 3.58 -6.50
C GLN A 46 -1.73 4.56 -5.34
N ALA A 47 -1.59 4.07 -4.10
CA ALA A 47 -1.66 4.91 -2.91
C ALA A 47 -0.52 5.96 -2.87
N ALA A 48 0.71 5.55 -3.18
CA ALA A 48 1.87 6.43 -3.23
C ALA A 48 1.74 7.53 -4.30
N LEU A 49 1.34 7.16 -5.53
CA LEU A 49 1.11 8.13 -6.61
C LEU A 49 -0.02 9.11 -6.26
N GLY A 50 -1.11 8.63 -5.67
CA GLY A 50 -2.20 9.50 -5.21
C GLY A 50 -1.82 10.42 -4.04
N ALA A 51 -0.72 10.12 -3.34
CA ALA A 51 -0.14 10.99 -2.30
C ALA A 51 0.94 11.94 -2.83
N GLY A 52 1.20 11.94 -4.15
CA GLY A 52 2.15 12.85 -4.80
C GLY A 52 3.61 12.39 -4.75
N LEU A 53 3.89 11.13 -4.39
CA LEU A 53 5.26 10.61 -4.44
C LEU A 53 5.68 10.35 -5.90
N ALA A 54 6.97 10.51 -6.17
CA ALA A 54 7.52 10.34 -7.51
C ALA A 54 7.42 8.89 -8.01
N GLU A 55 7.36 8.71 -9.33
CA GLU A 55 7.33 7.39 -9.95
C GLU A 55 8.61 6.55 -9.72
N THR A 56 9.69 7.18 -9.29
CA THR A 56 10.95 6.50 -8.95
C THR A 56 10.88 5.80 -7.60
N VAL A 57 9.93 6.15 -6.72
CA VAL A 57 9.83 5.57 -5.37
C VAL A 57 9.37 4.11 -5.45
N GLY A 58 10.15 3.21 -4.82
CA GLY A 58 9.84 1.79 -4.73
C GLY A 58 8.53 1.56 -3.97
N CYS A 59 7.69 0.63 -4.42
CA CYS A 59 6.38 0.39 -3.79
C CYS A 59 6.07 -1.10 -3.71
N THR A 60 5.84 -1.59 -2.49
CA THR A 60 5.53 -3.00 -2.24
C THR A 60 4.18 -3.15 -1.55
N THR A 61 3.26 -3.90 -2.16
CA THR A 61 2.01 -4.32 -1.50
C THR A 61 2.23 -5.68 -0.86
N ILE A 62 2.01 -5.78 0.46
CA ILE A 62 2.16 -7.06 1.17
C ILE A 62 0.83 -7.56 1.72
N ASN A 63 0.71 -8.88 1.81
CA ASN A 63 -0.45 -9.54 2.38
C ASN A 63 0.00 -10.59 3.41
N LYS A 64 -0.24 -10.28 4.69
CA LYS A 64 -0.15 -11.18 5.83
C LYS A 64 -1.47 -11.15 6.63
N VAL A 65 -2.60 -11.15 5.91
CA VAL A 65 -3.95 -11.04 6.48
C VAL A 65 -4.01 -9.86 7.48
N CYS A 66 -4.56 -10.05 8.69
CA CYS A 66 -4.69 -8.99 9.69
C CYS A 66 -3.35 -8.37 10.10
N GLY A 67 -2.25 -9.12 9.96
CA GLY A 67 -0.91 -8.65 10.30
C GLY A 67 -0.22 -7.83 9.21
N SER A 68 -0.87 -7.56 8.06
CA SER A 68 -0.23 -6.91 6.91
C SER A 68 0.32 -5.52 7.25
N GLY A 69 -0.47 -4.69 7.92
CA GLY A 69 -0.04 -3.32 8.28
C GLY A 69 1.17 -3.31 9.20
N LEU A 70 1.15 -4.13 10.25
CA LEU A 70 2.28 -4.22 11.18
C LEU A 70 3.51 -4.89 10.54
N LYS A 71 3.30 -5.87 9.65
CA LYS A 71 4.40 -6.49 8.91
C LYS A 71 5.10 -5.49 8.00
N ALA A 72 4.39 -4.50 7.45
CA ALA A 72 4.99 -3.46 6.64
C ALA A 72 5.98 -2.62 7.46
N VAL A 73 5.56 -2.22 8.68
CA VAL A 73 6.44 -1.50 9.63
C VAL A 73 7.66 -2.35 10.01
N MET A 74 7.47 -3.65 10.25
CA MET A 74 8.59 -4.55 10.53
C MET A 74 9.58 -4.63 9.35
N LEU A 75 9.10 -4.70 8.11
CA LEU A 75 9.97 -4.73 6.92
C LEU A 75 10.71 -3.41 6.74
N ALA A 76 10.03 -2.27 6.93
CA ALA A 76 10.66 -0.96 6.87
C ALA A 76 11.77 -0.80 7.92
N ALA A 77 11.50 -1.21 9.16
CA ALA A 77 12.50 -1.22 10.21
C ALA A 77 13.68 -2.15 9.91
N GLN A 78 13.46 -3.27 9.20
CA GLN A 78 14.54 -4.15 8.75
C GLN A 78 15.41 -3.47 7.69
N ALA A 79 14.81 -2.86 6.66
CA ALA A 79 15.54 -2.17 5.59
C ALA A 79 16.38 -1.00 6.14
N ILE A 80 15.82 -0.17 7.03
CA ILE A 80 16.57 0.92 7.68
C ILE A 80 17.74 0.38 8.51
N ARG A 81 17.54 -0.71 9.26
CA ARG A 81 18.61 -1.33 10.05
C ARG A 81 19.71 -1.97 9.20
N LEU A 82 19.41 -2.31 7.96
CA LEU A 82 20.35 -2.87 6.99
C LEU A 82 20.98 -1.78 6.12
N GLU A 83 20.68 -0.50 6.38
CA GLU A 83 21.17 0.65 5.62
C GLU A 83 20.78 0.59 4.13
N GLU A 84 19.63 -0.04 3.82
CA GLU A 84 19.09 -0.14 2.46
C GLU A 84 18.24 1.08 2.07
N ALA A 85 17.71 1.81 3.06
CA ALA A 85 16.94 3.04 2.90
C ALA A 85 16.93 3.85 4.21
N ASP A 86 16.70 5.16 4.12
CA ASP A 86 16.67 6.06 5.28
C ASP A 86 15.24 6.41 5.69
N VAL A 87 14.34 6.57 4.72
CA VAL A 87 12.96 7.01 4.94
C VAL A 87 11.99 6.11 4.17
N ILE A 88 11.19 5.36 4.92
CA ILE A 88 10.18 4.46 4.36
C ILE A 88 8.80 4.82 4.92
N VAL A 89 7.82 4.96 4.03
CA VAL A 89 6.41 5.02 4.44
C VAL A 89 5.88 3.61 4.60
N ALA A 90 5.47 3.25 5.82
CA ALA A 90 4.96 1.92 6.13
C ALA A 90 3.59 1.96 6.81
N GLY A 91 2.69 1.06 6.42
CA GLY A 91 1.37 0.99 7.01
C GLY A 91 0.45 -0.04 6.35
N GLY A 92 -0.86 0.23 6.38
CA GLY A 92 -1.86 -0.60 5.73
C GLY A 92 -3.09 0.18 5.33
N MET A 93 -3.86 -0.39 4.40
CA MET A 93 -5.09 0.17 3.88
C MET A 93 -6.05 -0.95 3.51
N GLU A 94 -7.34 -0.74 3.76
CA GLU A 94 -8.37 -1.73 3.45
C GLU A 94 -9.73 -1.05 3.22
N SER A 95 -10.54 -1.60 2.33
CA SER A 95 -11.92 -1.17 2.09
C SER A 95 -12.81 -2.38 1.95
N MET A 96 -13.15 -3.00 3.08
CA MET A 96 -13.96 -4.24 3.12
C MET A 96 -15.33 -4.04 2.47
N SER A 97 -15.92 -2.85 2.60
CA SER A 97 -17.20 -2.50 1.98
C SER A 97 -17.18 -2.53 0.44
N ARG A 98 -16.00 -2.58 -0.19
CA ARG A 98 -15.82 -2.60 -1.64
C ARG A 98 -15.27 -3.93 -2.17
N ALA A 99 -15.19 -4.96 -1.33
CA ALA A 99 -14.76 -6.28 -1.76
C ALA A 99 -15.71 -6.83 -2.85
N PRO A 100 -15.19 -7.28 -4.00
CA PRO A 100 -16.05 -7.78 -5.07
C PRO A 100 -16.55 -9.20 -4.78
N TYR A 101 -17.66 -9.57 -5.41
CA TYR A 101 -18.03 -10.97 -5.57
C TYR A 101 -17.16 -11.62 -6.67
N LEU A 102 -16.86 -12.91 -6.53
CA LEU A 102 -16.10 -13.67 -7.52
C LEU A 102 -16.97 -14.76 -8.16
N LEU A 103 -16.86 -14.88 -9.48
CA LEU A 103 -17.39 -16.02 -10.25
C LEU A 103 -16.21 -16.88 -10.70
N GLU A 104 -15.81 -17.84 -9.87
CA GLU A 104 -14.56 -18.60 -10.05
C GLU A 104 -14.46 -19.31 -11.40
N LYS A 105 -15.56 -19.86 -11.92
CA LYS A 105 -15.59 -20.49 -13.25
C LYS A 105 -16.13 -19.57 -14.35
N GLY A 106 -16.23 -18.26 -14.09
CA GLY A 106 -16.73 -17.29 -15.07
C GLY A 106 -15.90 -17.23 -16.35
N ARG A 107 -14.61 -17.60 -16.30
CA ARG A 107 -13.73 -17.66 -17.48
C ARG A 107 -13.90 -18.93 -18.31
N THR A 108 -14.07 -20.09 -17.67
CA THR A 108 -14.04 -21.41 -18.33
C THR A 108 -15.40 -22.10 -18.43
N GLY A 109 -16.43 -21.56 -17.78
CA GLY A 109 -17.77 -22.12 -17.75
C GLY A 109 -18.03 -23.05 -16.55
N TYR A 110 -19.30 -23.09 -16.14
CA TYR A 110 -19.80 -24.02 -15.12
C TYR A 110 -20.41 -25.30 -15.73
N ARG A 111 -20.30 -25.45 -17.04
CA ARG A 111 -20.81 -26.55 -17.86
C ARG A 111 -19.68 -27.17 -18.65
#